data_AF-A0A2C5Z7B6-F1
#
_entry.id   AF-A0A2C5Z7B6-F1
#
_cell.length_a   1.000
_cell.length_b   1.000
_cell.length_c   1.000
_cell.angle_alpha   90.00
_cell.angle_beta   90.00
_cell.angle_gamma   90.00
#
_symmetry.space_group_name_H-M   'P 1'
#
loop_
_entity.id
_entity.type
_entity.pdbx_description
1 polymer ?
#
loop_
_entity_poly.entity_id
_entity_poly.type
_entity_poly.pdbx_seq_one_letter_code
_entity_poly.pdbx_strand_id
1 'polypeptide(L)'
;MAALLAQDDADAERLQAQVTELEARLAQARARLTAAQTPPAASTPASGARTPPATHPQSPGGGASTALQQQQQQQQQHLNLNLQSPPPPPPPPARSPPTTHFLLLLADSALPIGCFAFSSGLESFLAHGTRPTPDLAPFLAQTLSSTASTSLPFFLAAHRHPDALVELDDELDAAVVCAVARRASVAQGRALLAVWERSFAGQMADDDDDDDGALRRFAALLRASSAAATAGCVDDDDVGPVQPSAHFAPLFGAVCAVAGLAARQAAYVFLLGHARAVVSAAVRAGVFGPYQAQRVLAAHGLRDYIDALVEREWCTPSECAGQSVPLMDLWIGRHELLYSRIFNS
;
A
#
# COMPACT_ATOMS: atom_id res chain seq x y z
N MET A 1 -15.83 15.62 -42.15
CA MET A 1 -14.80 16.63 -41.81
C MET A 1 -15.40 17.88 -41.18
N ALA A 2 -16.35 18.59 -41.81
CA ALA A 2 -16.95 19.80 -41.22
C ALA A 2 -17.69 19.59 -39.88
N ALA A 3 -18.35 18.44 -39.68
CA ALA A 3 -19.05 18.13 -38.42
C ALA A 3 -18.11 17.76 -37.25
N LEU A 4 -16.93 17.18 -37.55
CA LEU A 4 -15.91 16.82 -36.56
C LEU A 4 -15.18 18.07 -36.05
N LEU A 5 -14.85 19.01 -36.94
CA LEU A 5 -14.24 20.28 -36.56
C LEU A 5 -15.18 21.16 -35.71
N ALA A 6 -16.49 21.10 -35.97
CA ALA A 6 -17.48 21.82 -35.17
C ALA A 6 -17.68 21.23 -33.76
N GLN A 7 -17.39 19.94 -33.56
CA GLN A 7 -17.42 19.31 -32.23
C GLN A 7 -16.17 19.66 -31.42
N ASP A 8 -15.00 19.70 -32.05
CA ASP A 8 -13.74 20.10 -31.38
C ASP A 8 -13.78 21.56 -30.89
N ASP A 9 -14.37 22.48 -31.67
CA ASP A 9 -14.52 23.89 -31.26
C ASP A 9 -15.51 24.04 -30.07
N ALA A 10 -16.59 23.26 -30.05
CA ALA A 10 -17.57 23.29 -28.96
C ALA A 10 -17.02 22.72 -27.64
N ASP A 11 -16.16 21.70 -27.72
CA ASP A 11 -15.48 21.12 -26.55
C ASP A 11 -14.37 22.05 -26.03
N ALA A 12 -13.67 22.76 -26.92
CA ALA A 12 -12.71 23.80 -26.53
C ALA A 12 -13.39 24.96 -25.78
N GLU A 13 -14.54 25.45 -26.24
CA GLU A 13 -15.31 26.48 -25.54
C GLU A 13 -15.81 26.03 -24.17
N ARG A 14 -16.25 24.77 -24.04
CA ARG A 14 -16.65 24.17 -22.76
C ARG A 14 -15.49 24.10 -21.77
N LEU A 15 -14.31 23.68 -22.22
CA LEU A 15 -13.12 23.62 -21.38
C LEU A 15 -12.68 25.02 -20.95
N GLN A 16 -12.73 26.01 -21.85
CA GLN A 16 -12.41 27.39 -21.53
C GLN A 16 -13.34 27.96 -20.45
N ALA A 17 -14.66 27.68 -20.55
CA ALA A 17 -15.63 28.09 -19.55
C ALA A 17 -15.39 27.43 -18.17
N GLN A 18 -14.99 26.15 -18.15
CA GLN A 18 -14.63 25.45 -16.92
C GLN A 18 -13.38 26.05 -16.26
N VAL A 19 -12.36 26.42 -17.05
CA VAL A 19 -11.16 27.08 -16.53
C VAL A 19 -11.51 28.41 -15.88
N THR A 20 -12.33 29.25 -16.53
CA THR A 20 -12.75 30.55 -15.97
C THR A 20 -13.52 30.40 -14.65
N GLU A 21 -14.42 29.42 -14.54
CA GLU A 21 -15.15 29.13 -13.30
C GLU A 21 -14.21 28.67 -12.18
N LEU A 22 -13.22 27.83 -12.48
CA LEU A 22 -12.24 27.37 -11.49
C LEU A 22 -11.34 28.51 -11.00
N GLU A 23 -10.94 29.42 -11.88
CA GLU A 23 -10.18 30.63 -11.51
C GLU A 23 -10.98 31.54 -10.58
N ALA A 24 -12.28 31.73 -10.83
CA ALA A 24 -13.16 32.50 -9.96
C ALA A 24 -13.29 31.87 -8.57
N ARG A 25 -13.41 30.54 -8.48
CA ARG A 25 -13.43 29.80 -7.20
C ARG A 25 -12.12 29.92 -6.44
N LEU A 26 -10.98 29.84 -7.13
CA LEU A 26 -9.66 30.02 -6.54
C LEU A 26 -9.51 31.43 -5.95
N ALA A 27 -9.97 32.47 -6.66
CA ALA A 27 -9.94 33.84 -6.19
C ALA A 27 -10.78 34.03 -4.91
N GLN A 28 -11.99 33.45 -4.87
CA GLN A 28 -12.84 33.48 -3.67
C GLN A 28 -12.20 32.74 -2.48
N ALA A 29 -11.58 31.59 -2.71
CA ALA A 29 -10.89 30.83 -1.65
C ALA A 29 -9.70 31.61 -1.08
N ARG A 30 -8.90 32.28 -1.93
CA ARG A 30 -7.81 33.16 -1.49
C ARG A 30 -8.31 34.32 -0.65
N ALA A 31 -9.40 34.98 -1.05
CA ALA A 31 -9.99 36.07 -0.27
C ALA A 31 -10.44 35.62 1.14
N ARG A 32 -11.02 34.42 1.26
CA ARG A 32 -11.41 33.84 2.57
C ARG A 32 -10.20 33.54 3.44
N LEU A 33 -9.11 33.04 2.85
CA LEU A 33 -7.86 32.76 3.56
C LEU A 33 -7.23 34.05 4.11
N THR A 34 -7.19 35.12 3.31
CA THR A 34 -6.67 36.43 3.74
C THR A 34 -7.52 37.04 4.86
N ALA A 35 -8.85 36.91 4.78
CA ALA A 35 -9.75 37.37 5.84
C ALA A 35 -9.55 36.61 7.16
N ALA A 36 -9.28 35.29 7.09
CA ALA A 36 -9.01 34.47 8.28
C ALA A 36 -7.64 34.76 8.93
N GLN A 37 -6.70 35.34 8.20
CA GLN A 37 -5.34 35.65 8.69
C GLN A 37 -5.21 37.05 9.33
N THR A 38 -6.28 37.86 9.35
CA THR A 38 -6.25 39.21 9.94
C THR A 38 -6.78 39.17 11.39
N PRO A 39 -5.96 39.45 12.42
CA PRO A 39 -6.43 39.44 13.81
C PRO A 39 -7.32 40.67 14.13
N PRO A 40 -8.31 40.55 15.04
CA PRO A 40 -9.18 41.67 15.39
C PRO A 40 -8.42 42.73 16.21
N ALA A 41 -8.69 44.01 15.90
CA ALA A 41 -8.10 45.17 16.57
C ALA A 41 -8.48 45.24 18.05
N ALA A 42 -7.48 45.50 18.90
CA ALA A 42 -7.61 45.63 20.35
C ALA A 42 -8.46 46.87 20.74
N SER A 43 -9.52 46.64 21.51
CA SER A 43 -10.30 47.69 22.17
C SER A 43 -9.72 48.01 23.57
N THR A 44 -9.29 49.25 23.75
CA THR A 44 -8.84 49.84 25.02
C THR A 44 -10.01 50.09 25.97
N PRO A 45 -9.92 49.80 27.29
CA PRO A 45 -10.89 50.32 28.25
C PRO A 45 -10.36 51.59 28.94
N ALA A 46 -11.28 52.54 29.08
CA ALA A 46 -11.08 53.87 29.66
C ALA A 46 -11.04 53.87 31.19
N SER A 47 -10.43 54.92 31.73
CA SER A 47 -10.25 55.26 33.14
C SER A 47 -11.39 56.16 33.67
N GLY A 48 -11.70 56.04 34.97
CA GLY A 48 -12.55 56.96 35.76
C GLY A 48 -13.78 56.25 36.38
N ALA A 49 -14.18 56.42 37.64
CA ALA A 49 -13.94 57.49 38.61
C ALA A 49 -14.21 57.01 40.07
N ARG A 50 -13.70 57.80 41.03
CA ARG A 50 -13.79 57.64 42.50
C ARG A 50 -15.10 58.20 43.08
N THR A 51 -15.52 57.69 44.25
CA THR A 51 -15.94 58.40 45.52
C THR A 51 -16.74 57.44 46.45
N PRO A 52 -17.00 57.75 47.76
CA PRO A 52 -16.12 57.68 48.93
C PRO A 52 -16.74 56.79 50.08
N PRO A 53 -16.24 56.77 51.34
CA PRO A 53 -16.29 55.60 52.23
C PRO A 53 -17.43 55.61 53.27
N ALA A 54 -17.79 54.42 53.77
CA ALA A 54 -18.59 54.25 54.98
C ALA A 54 -17.83 53.41 56.03
N THR A 55 -17.58 54.08 57.15
CA THR A 55 -17.21 53.69 58.52
C THR A 55 -17.30 52.22 58.97
N HIS A 56 -16.23 51.79 59.66
CA HIS A 56 -16.17 50.64 60.58
C HIS A 56 -17.14 50.76 61.77
N PRO A 57 -17.44 49.62 62.45
CA PRO A 57 -16.84 49.41 63.77
C PRO A 57 -16.27 47.99 64.00
N GLN A 58 -15.44 47.91 65.04
CA GLN A 58 -14.54 46.81 65.44
C GLN A 58 -15.25 45.66 66.20
N SER A 59 -14.79 44.40 66.01
CA SER A 59 -14.22 43.46 67.02
C SER A 59 -15.06 42.17 67.16
N PRO A 60 -14.61 41.08 67.82
CA PRO A 60 -13.30 40.40 67.84
C PRO A 60 -13.45 38.90 67.47
N GLY A 61 -12.43 38.22 66.93
CA GLY A 61 -12.56 36.78 66.62
C GLY A 61 -11.34 36.07 66.05
N GLY A 62 -10.17 36.22 66.67
CA GLY A 62 -8.88 35.68 66.20
C GLY A 62 -8.64 34.17 66.35
N GLY A 63 -9.66 33.32 66.40
CA GLY A 63 -9.49 31.87 66.63
C GLY A 63 -9.94 30.96 65.47
N ALA A 64 -11.08 31.27 64.85
CA ALA A 64 -11.69 30.39 63.84
C ALA A 64 -11.04 30.53 62.45
N SER A 65 -10.54 31.71 62.11
CA SER A 65 -9.92 31.98 60.80
C SER A 65 -8.62 31.22 60.61
N THR A 66 -7.83 31.04 61.68
CA THR A 66 -6.54 30.36 61.62
C THR A 66 -6.72 28.86 61.41
N ALA A 67 -7.71 28.23 62.06
CA ALA A 67 -8.00 26.80 61.89
C ALA A 67 -8.52 26.46 60.48
N LEU A 68 -9.43 27.28 59.95
CA LEU A 68 -9.91 27.15 58.57
C LEU A 68 -8.78 27.33 57.55
N GLN A 69 -7.88 28.29 57.80
CA GLN A 69 -6.74 28.54 56.92
C GLN A 69 -5.70 27.41 56.99
N GLN A 70 -5.47 26.83 58.16
CA GLN A 70 -4.60 25.66 58.33
C GLN A 70 -5.18 24.42 57.64
N GLN A 71 -6.49 24.20 57.74
CA GLN A 71 -7.18 23.10 57.08
C GLN A 71 -7.14 23.25 55.54
N GLN A 72 -7.31 24.47 55.03
CA GLN A 72 -7.20 24.75 53.59
C GLN A 72 -5.76 24.55 53.07
N GLN A 73 -4.76 24.89 53.88
CA GLN A 73 -3.35 24.70 53.54
C GLN A 73 -2.93 23.22 53.58
N GLN A 74 -3.44 22.44 54.53
CA GLN A 74 -3.29 20.98 54.55
C GLN A 74 -3.98 20.32 53.36
N GLN A 75 -5.19 20.77 52.99
CA GLN A 75 -5.90 20.27 51.83
C GLN A 75 -5.14 20.57 50.52
N GLN A 76 -4.55 21.76 50.39
CA GLN A 76 -3.68 22.11 49.27
C GLN A 76 -2.38 21.31 49.24
N GLN A 77 -1.76 21.02 50.39
CA GLN A 77 -0.58 20.14 50.45
C GLN A 77 -0.93 18.72 50.01
N HIS A 78 -2.08 18.19 50.44
CA HIS A 78 -2.56 16.86 50.05
C HIS A 78 -2.87 16.78 48.54
N LEU A 79 -3.43 17.85 47.96
CA LEU A 79 -3.62 18.00 46.51
C LEU A 79 -2.28 18.07 45.76
N ASN A 80 -1.30 18.83 46.26
CA ASN A 80 0.03 18.94 45.64
C ASN A 80 0.79 17.60 45.64
N LEU A 81 0.75 16.87 46.77
CA LEU A 81 1.34 15.53 46.89
C LEU A 81 0.74 14.55 45.86
N ASN A 82 -0.56 14.65 45.59
CA ASN A 82 -1.24 13.79 44.62
C ASN A 82 -0.98 14.21 43.16
N LEU A 83 -0.67 15.49 42.91
CA LEU A 83 -0.29 16.03 41.59
C LEU A 83 1.20 15.82 41.24
N GLN A 84 2.06 15.55 42.23
CA GLN A 84 3.49 15.30 42.05
C GLN A 84 3.86 13.82 41.85
N SER A 85 2.89 12.92 41.89
CA SER A 85 3.10 11.51 41.55
C SER A 85 2.99 11.36 40.03
N PRO A 86 4.05 10.92 39.30
CA PRO A 86 3.88 10.59 37.89
C PRO A 86 2.80 9.49 37.75
N PRO A 87 1.90 9.59 36.76
CA PRO A 87 0.90 8.55 36.55
C PRO A 87 1.62 7.19 36.38
N PRO A 88 1.04 6.09 36.91
CA PRO A 88 1.64 4.77 36.73
C PRO A 88 1.83 4.51 35.23
N PRO A 89 2.96 3.90 34.82
CA PRO A 89 3.17 3.58 33.43
C PRO A 89 1.99 2.74 32.93
N PRO A 90 1.47 3.03 31.73
CA PRO A 90 0.39 2.22 31.17
C PRO A 90 0.82 0.75 31.16
N PRO A 91 -0.11 -0.20 31.37
CA PRO A 91 0.22 -1.61 31.30
C PRO A 91 0.92 -1.90 29.97
N PRO A 92 1.91 -2.83 29.96
CA PRO A 92 2.59 -3.16 28.72
C PRO A 92 1.55 -3.58 27.67
N PRO A 93 1.67 -3.10 26.42
CA PRO A 93 0.71 -3.43 25.38
C PRO A 93 0.62 -4.95 25.23
N ALA A 94 -0.58 -5.43 24.88
CA ALA A 94 -0.78 -6.84 24.58
C ALA A 94 0.28 -7.34 23.58
N ARG A 95 0.69 -8.61 23.70
CA ARG A 95 1.64 -9.24 22.76
C ARG A 95 1.18 -8.97 21.33
N SER A 96 2.10 -8.55 20.47
CA SER A 96 1.81 -8.37 19.05
C SER A 96 1.26 -9.67 18.46
N PRO A 97 0.19 -9.62 17.66
CA PRO A 97 -0.36 -10.83 17.07
C PRO A 97 0.63 -11.42 16.05
N PRO A 98 0.66 -12.76 15.88
CA PRO A 98 1.56 -13.42 14.94
C PRO A 98 1.34 -12.95 13.49
N THR A 99 0.11 -12.57 13.15
CA THR A 99 -0.25 -11.99 11.84
C THR A 99 0.53 -10.71 11.52
N THR A 100 0.79 -9.85 12.52
CA THR A 100 1.63 -8.66 12.35
C THR A 100 3.08 -9.05 12.04
N HIS A 101 3.58 -10.12 12.64
CA HIS A 101 4.95 -10.59 12.39
C HIS A 101 5.11 -11.04 10.93
N PHE A 102 4.24 -11.95 10.45
CA PHE A 102 4.30 -12.43 9.08
C PHE A 102 4.00 -11.35 8.04
N LEU A 103 3.11 -10.40 8.35
CA LEU A 103 2.91 -9.24 7.51
C LEU A 103 4.20 -8.45 7.29
N LEU A 104 4.95 -8.16 8.35
CA LEU A 104 6.20 -7.42 8.23
C LEU A 104 7.24 -8.19 7.43
N LEU A 105 7.32 -9.52 7.60
CA LEU A 105 8.21 -10.38 6.81
C LEU A 105 7.83 -10.39 5.32
N LEU A 106 6.54 -10.57 5.01
CA LEU A 106 6.03 -10.60 3.63
C LEU A 106 6.11 -9.23 2.94
N ALA A 107 6.05 -8.14 3.71
CA ALA A 107 6.19 -6.78 3.20
C ALA A 107 7.67 -6.32 3.09
N ASP A 108 8.63 -7.12 3.54
CA ASP A 108 10.04 -6.76 3.53
C ASP A 108 10.61 -6.78 2.09
N SER A 109 11.28 -5.69 1.71
CA SER A 109 12.00 -5.60 0.44
C SER A 109 13.16 -6.59 0.31
N ALA A 110 13.68 -7.11 1.43
CA ALA A 110 14.74 -8.11 1.48
C ALA A 110 14.21 -9.56 1.41
N LEU A 111 12.90 -9.77 1.30
CA LEU A 111 12.34 -11.10 1.10
C LEU A 111 12.99 -11.74 -0.15
N PRO A 112 13.56 -12.96 -0.05
CA PRO A 112 14.43 -13.51 -1.09
C PRO A 112 13.64 -14.12 -2.25
N ILE A 113 12.71 -13.36 -2.81
CA ILE A 113 11.89 -13.69 -3.98
C ILE A 113 12.41 -13.05 -5.28
N GLY A 114 13.53 -12.35 -5.21
CA GLY A 114 14.19 -11.78 -6.38
C GLY A 114 13.56 -10.52 -6.94
N CYS A 115 12.61 -9.86 -6.25
CA CYS A 115 11.97 -8.62 -6.71
C CYS A 115 12.97 -7.51 -7.08
N PHE A 116 14.13 -7.47 -6.43
CA PHE A 116 15.20 -6.53 -6.77
C PHE A 116 15.73 -6.72 -8.20
N ALA A 117 15.70 -7.94 -8.75
CA ALA A 117 16.21 -8.22 -10.09
C ALA A 117 15.27 -7.72 -11.21
N PHE A 118 14.03 -7.34 -10.90
CA PHE A 118 12.99 -7.02 -11.87
C PHE A 118 12.70 -5.51 -11.88
N SER A 119 12.33 -4.97 -13.04
CA SER A 119 11.99 -3.56 -13.24
C SER A 119 10.56 -3.34 -13.74
N SER A 120 9.84 -4.42 -14.05
CA SER A 120 8.46 -4.39 -14.56
C SER A 120 8.31 -3.50 -15.79
N GLY A 121 9.29 -3.55 -16.70
CA GLY A 121 9.30 -2.79 -17.95
C GLY A 121 9.81 -1.35 -17.82
N LEU A 122 10.20 -0.89 -16.62
CA LEU A 122 10.74 0.47 -16.43
C LEU A 122 12.02 0.69 -17.24
N GLU A 123 12.92 -0.30 -17.30
CA GLU A 123 14.17 -0.18 -18.07
C GLU A 123 13.88 0.05 -19.56
N SER A 124 12.94 -0.72 -20.12
CA SER A 124 12.48 -0.57 -21.51
C SER A 124 11.74 0.73 -21.76
N PHE A 125 10.91 1.17 -20.82
CA PHE A 125 10.25 2.47 -20.87
C PHE A 125 11.26 3.61 -20.95
N LEU A 126 12.32 3.57 -20.13
CA LEU A 126 13.38 4.59 -20.13
C LEU A 126 14.24 4.55 -21.39
N ALA A 127 14.60 3.35 -21.87
CA ALA A 127 15.50 3.18 -23.00
C ALA A 127 14.83 3.39 -24.36
N HIS A 128 13.54 3.06 -24.49
CA HIS A 128 12.79 3.16 -25.74
C HIS A 128 11.81 4.34 -25.78
N GLY A 129 11.57 5.00 -24.65
CA GLY A 129 10.70 6.17 -24.56
C GLY A 129 11.21 7.32 -25.43
N THR A 130 10.30 7.99 -26.14
CA THR A 130 10.62 9.09 -27.06
C THR A 130 11.09 10.36 -26.36
N ARG A 131 10.87 10.48 -25.05
CA ARG A 131 11.42 11.53 -24.17
C ARG A 131 11.63 10.96 -22.77
N PRO A 132 12.85 10.99 -22.20
CA PRO A 132 13.03 10.68 -20.79
C PRO A 132 12.39 11.79 -19.95
N THR A 133 11.14 11.59 -19.53
CA THR A 133 10.56 12.46 -18.52
C THR A 133 11.09 12.01 -17.16
N PRO A 134 11.63 12.92 -16.32
CA PRO A 134 12.00 12.57 -14.95
C PRO A 134 10.76 12.26 -14.09
N ASP A 135 9.56 12.59 -14.57
CA ASP A 135 8.32 12.24 -13.93
C ASP A 135 7.93 10.78 -14.26
N LEU A 136 8.04 9.92 -13.25
CA LEU A 136 7.61 8.53 -13.29
C LEU A 136 6.21 8.32 -12.72
N ALA A 137 5.51 9.37 -12.25
CA ALA A 137 4.17 9.21 -11.69
C ALA A 137 3.17 8.57 -12.67
N PRO A 138 3.14 8.94 -13.97
CA PRO A 138 2.27 8.27 -14.94
C PRO A 138 2.61 6.79 -15.13
N PHE A 139 3.90 6.46 -15.22
CA PHE A 139 4.35 5.08 -15.35
C PHE A 139 3.98 4.25 -14.12
N LEU A 140 4.21 4.79 -12.92
CA LEU A 140 3.86 4.12 -11.66
C LEU A 140 2.35 3.89 -11.53
N ALA A 141 1.52 4.87 -11.90
CA ALA A 141 0.07 4.73 -11.87
C ALA A 141 -0.41 3.67 -12.87
N GLN A 142 0.18 3.63 -14.07
CA GLN A 142 -0.16 2.68 -15.12
C GLN A 142 0.27 1.25 -14.78
N THR A 143 1.49 1.05 -14.29
CA THR A 143 1.98 -0.28 -13.90
C THR A 143 1.19 -0.82 -12.71
N LEU A 144 0.82 0.02 -11.73
CA LEU A 144 -0.07 -0.39 -10.64
C LEU A 144 -1.48 -0.74 -11.12
N SER A 145 -2.07 0.05 -12.02
CA SER A 145 -3.39 -0.26 -12.58
C SER A 145 -3.37 -1.57 -13.37
N SER A 146 -2.30 -1.80 -14.14
CA SER A 146 -2.06 -3.05 -14.87
C SER A 146 -1.96 -4.23 -13.92
N THR A 147 -1.05 -4.19 -12.94
CA THR A 147 -0.86 -5.28 -11.96
C THR A 147 -2.15 -5.54 -11.16
N ALA A 148 -2.89 -4.49 -10.82
CA ALA A 148 -4.18 -4.62 -10.16
C ALA A 148 -5.17 -5.40 -11.05
N SER A 149 -5.36 -5.02 -12.32
CA SER A 149 -6.35 -5.71 -13.17
C SER A 149 -5.93 -7.11 -13.63
N THR A 150 -4.63 -7.38 -13.78
CA THR A 150 -4.13 -8.67 -14.30
C THR A 150 -3.84 -9.71 -13.21
N SER A 151 -3.47 -9.29 -12.00
CA SER A 151 -2.91 -10.18 -10.98
C SER A 151 -3.63 -10.14 -9.65
N LEU A 152 -4.26 -9.02 -9.29
CA LEU A 152 -4.97 -8.91 -8.01
C LEU A 152 -6.20 -9.83 -7.93
N PRO A 153 -7.00 -10.08 -9.00
CA PRO A 153 -8.10 -11.04 -8.95
C PRO A 153 -7.63 -12.46 -8.59
N PHE A 154 -6.53 -12.93 -9.18
CA PHE A 154 -5.93 -14.24 -8.86
C PHE A 154 -5.40 -14.29 -7.43
N PHE A 155 -4.74 -13.21 -6.98
CA PHE A 155 -4.32 -13.08 -5.57
C PHE A 155 -5.51 -13.18 -4.62
N LEU A 156 -6.59 -12.45 -4.87
CA LEU A 156 -7.79 -12.44 -4.01
C LEU A 156 -8.52 -13.77 -4.05
N ALA A 157 -8.61 -14.41 -5.22
CA ALA A 157 -9.22 -15.73 -5.38
C ALA A 157 -8.43 -16.79 -4.58
N ALA A 158 -7.10 -16.82 -4.70
CA ALA A 158 -6.26 -17.77 -3.97
C ALA A 158 -6.21 -17.48 -2.46
N HIS A 159 -6.35 -16.20 -2.06
CA HIS A 159 -6.48 -15.84 -0.64
C HIS A 159 -7.80 -16.34 -0.04
N ARG A 160 -8.91 -16.20 -0.76
CA ARG A 160 -10.25 -16.64 -0.33
C ARG A 160 -10.41 -18.16 -0.38
N HIS A 161 -9.78 -18.79 -1.36
CA HIS A 161 -9.90 -20.23 -1.64
C HIS A 161 -8.51 -20.82 -1.93
N PRO A 162 -7.66 -21.02 -0.90
CA PRO A 162 -6.33 -21.62 -1.09
C PRO A 162 -6.36 -22.99 -1.76
N ASP A 163 -7.43 -23.76 -1.59
CA ASP A 163 -7.59 -25.08 -2.22
C ASP A 163 -7.64 -25.03 -3.76
N ALA A 164 -8.09 -23.92 -4.35
CA ALA A 164 -8.16 -23.71 -5.79
C ALA A 164 -6.82 -23.24 -6.41
N LEU A 165 -5.74 -23.22 -5.62
CA LEU A 165 -4.45 -22.66 -6.03
C LEU A 165 -3.88 -23.27 -7.31
N VAL A 166 -4.04 -24.57 -7.54
CA VAL A 166 -3.54 -25.24 -8.76
C VAL A 166 -4.29 -24.74 -10.00
N GLU A 167 -5.62 -24.63 -9.92
CA GLU A 167 -6.47 -24.18 -11.02
C GLU A 167 -6.22 -22.70 -11.33
N LEU A 168 -6.11 -21.86 -10.30
CA LEU A 168 -5.82 -20.43 -10.45
C LEU A 168 -4.42 -20.16 -11.02
N ASP A 169 -3.45 -21.01 -10.70
CA ASP A 169 -2.10 -20.93 -11.26
C ASP A 169 -2.07 -21.25 -12.75
N ASP A 170 -2.80 -22.29 -13.17
CA ASP A 170 -2.95 -22.70 -14.57
C ASP A 170 -3.74 -21.67 -15.39
N GLU A 171 -4.85 -21.17 -14.85
CA GLU A 171 -5.63 -20.09 -15.48
C GLU A 171 -4.78 -18.83 -15.68
N LEU A 172 -3.95 -18.47 -14.68
CA LEU A 172 -3.03 -17.34 -14.82
C LEU A 172 -1.92 -17.62 -15.83
N ASP A 173 -1.33 -18.82 -15.88
CA ASP A 173 -0.31 -19.17 -16.88
C ASP A 173 -0.87 -19.02 -18.30
N ALA A 174 -2.11 -19.48 -18.51
CA ALA A 174 -2.84 -19.33 -19.78
C ALA A 174 -3.18 -17.86 -20.12
N ALA A 175 -3.49 -17.03 -19.12
CA ALA A 175 -3.88 -15.64 -19.32
C ALA A 175 -2.68 -14.70 -19.57
N VAL A 176 -1.47 -15.03 -19.11
CA VAL A 176 -0.30 -14.16 -19.26
C VAL A 176 0.32 -14.28 -20.66
N VAL A 177 -0.04 -13.32 -21.52
CA VAL A 177 0.45 -13.23 -22.90
C VAL A 177 1.94 -12.84 -22.98
N CYS A 178 2.39 -11.91 -22.13
CA CYS A 178 3.77 -11.43 -22.16
C CYS A 178 4.72 -12.49 -21.57
N ALA A 179 5.51 -13.16 -22.42
CA ALA A 179 6.42 -14.22 -22.00
C ALA A 179 7.48 -13.77 -20.98
N VAL A 180 7.90 -12.51 -21.04
CA VAL A 180 8.83 -11.91 -20.07
C VAL A 180 8.15 -11.78 -18.70
N ALA A 181 6.93 -11.23 -18.66
CA ALA A 181 6.14 -11.13 -17.44
C ALA A 181 5.83 -12.51 -16.84
N ARG A 182 5.51 -13.51 -17.68
CA ARG A 182 5.29 -14.89 -17.26
C ARG A 182 6.53 -15.46 -16.56
N ARG A 183 7.71 -15.34 -17.17
CA ARG A 183 8.98 -15.78 -16.56
C ARG A 183 9.26 -15.11 -15.22
N ALA A 184 9.05 -13.79 -15.14
CA ALA A 184 9.25 -13.04 -13.89
C ALA A 184 8.29 -13.52 -12.79
N SER A 185 7.00 -13.67 -13.10
CA SER A 185 5.98 -14.18 -12.18
C SER A 185 6.32 -15.58 -11.67
N VAL A 186 6.68 -16.51 -12.56
CA VAL A 186 7.06 -17.88 -12.19
C VAL A 186 8.33 -17.92 -11.34
N ALA A 187 9.34 -17.11 -11.68
CA ALA A 187 10.57 -17.03 -10.89
C ALA A 187 10.30 -16.53 -9.47
N GLN A 188 9.49 -15.48 -9.32
CA GLN A 188 9.11 -14.92 -8.02
C GLN A 188 8.25 -15.90 -7.20
N GLY A 189 7.27 -16.55 -7.82
CA GLY A 189 6.38 -17.51 -7.14
C GLY A 189 7.12 -18.76 -6.68
N ARG A 190 8.01 -19.33 -7.51
CA ARG A 190 8.87 -20.45 -7.09
C ARG A 190 9.79 -20.09 -5.93
N ALA A 191 10.36 -18.88 -5.94
CA ALA A 191 11.19 -18.40 -4.85
C ALA A 191 10.37 -18.21 -3.57
N LEU A 192 9.15 -17.68 -3.67
CA LEU A 192 8.23 -17.54 -2.53
C LEU A 192 7.86 -18.89 -1.93
N LEU A 193 7.50 -19.87 -2.77
CA LEU A 193 7.18 -21.23 -2.31
C LEU A 193 8.37 -21.87 -1.58
N ALA A 194 9.59 -21.64 -2.07
CA ALA A 194 10.81 -22.13 -1.43
C ALA A 194 11.09 -21.45 -0.08
N VAL A 195 10.78 -20.15 0.07
CA VAL A 195 10.84 -19.47 1.37
C VAL A 195 9.82 -20.07 2.33
N TRP A 196 8.60 -20.28 1.85
CA TRP A 196 7.54 -20.87 2.64
C TRP A 196 7.90 -22.27 3.14
N GLU A 197 8.32 -23.20 2.27
CA GLU A 197 8.69 -24.57 2.64
C GLU A 197 9.85 -24.61 3.66
N ARG A 198 10.82 -23.71 3.54
CA ARG A 198 12.05 -23.73 4.36
C ARG A 198 11.96 -22.93 5.64
N SER A 199 11.08 -21.93 5.71
CA SER A 199 11.12 -20.92 6.77
C SER A 199 9.77 -20.70 7.44
N PHE A 200 8.68 -20.67 6.69
CA PHE A 200 7.37 -20.26 7.23
C PHE A 200 6.52 -21.45 7.65
N ALA A 201 6.43 -22.52 6.84
CA ALA A 201 5.53 -23.64 7.07
C ALA A 201 5.62 -24.24 8.49
N GLY A 202 6.84 -24.48 8.98
CA GLY A 202 7.05 -25.04 10.32
C GLY A 202 6.78 -24.07 11.49
N GLN A 203 6.60 -22.77 11.22
CA GLN A 203 6.30 -21.75 12.23
C GLN A 203 4.81 -21.36 12.24
N MET A 204 4.05 -21.81 11.24
CA MET A 204 2.63 -21.49 11.03
C MET A 204 1.72 -22.70 11.29
N ALA A 205 2.30 -23.89 11.45
CA ALA A 205 1.58 -25.08 11.87
C ALA A 205 1.25 -24.96 13.37
N ASP A 206 0.10 -24.38 13.69
CA ASP A 206 -0.58 -24.66 14.95
C ASP A 206 -1.22 -26.07 14.85
N ASP A 207 -1.30 -26.79 15.98
CA ASP A 207 -1.66 -28.23 16.05
C ASP A 207 -3.06 -28.60 15.48
N ASP A 208 -3.90 -27.64 15.05
CA ASP A 208 -5.33 -27.86 14.77
C ASP A 208 -5.86 -27.42 13.37
N ASP A 209 -5.09 -26.74 12.49
CA ASP A 209 -5.62 -26.19 11.21
C ASP A 209 -5.03 -26.86 9.94
N ASP A 210 -5.90 -27.36 9.07
CA ASP A 210 -5.63 -27.99 7.75
C ASP A 210 -5.29 -26.95 6.64
N ASP A 211 -5.23 -25.66 6.99
CA ASP A 211 -5.14 -24.53 6.05
C ASP A 211 -3.86 -24.53 5.20
N ASP A 212 -2.76 -25.08 5.69
CA ASP A 212 -1.49 -25.14 4.95
C ASP A 212 -1.41 -26.34 3.98
N GLY A 213 -2.41 -27.23 4.01
CA GLY A 213 -2.51 -28.40 3.16
C GLY A 213 -2.49 -28.05 1.68
N ALA A 214 -3.10 -26.93 1.28
CA ALA A 214 -3.10 -26.47 -0.11
C ALA A 214 -1.69 -26.18 -0.64
N LEU A 215 -0.87 -25.43 0.12
CA LEU A 215 0.51 -25.11 -0.26
C LEU A 215 1.41 -26.35 -0.27
N ARG A 216 1.23 -27.26 0.70
CA ARG A 216 1.94 -28.56 0.72
C ARG A 216 1.60 -29.41 -0.51
N ARG A 217 0.32 -29.51 -0.87
CA ARG A 217 -0.15 -30.25 -2.06
C ARG A 217 0.40 -29.61 -3.34
N PHE A 218 0.33 -28.29 -3.45
CA PHE A 218 0.88 -27.55 -4.59
C PHE A 218 2.38 -27.80 -4.77
N ALA A 219 3.16 -27.73 -3.69
CA ALA A 219 4.60 -27.99 -3.74
C ALA A 219 4.93 -29.44 -4.11
N ALA A 220 4.13 -30.40 -3.63
CA ALA A 220 4.28 -31.81 -4.01
C ALA A 220 4.02 -32.04 -5.50
N LEU A 221 2.97 -31.44 -6.05
CA LEU A 221 2.65 -31.49 -7.49
C LEU A 221 3.78 -30.86 -8.31
N LEU A 222 4.24 -29.67 -7.93
CA LEU A 222 5.34 -28.98 -8.62
C LEU A 222 6.62 -29.82 -8.68
N ARG A 223 6.97 -30.50 -7.58
CA ARG A 223 8.11 -31.41 -7.51
C ARG A 223 7.91 -32.64 -8.41
N ALA A 224 6.72 -33.24 -8.40
CA ALA A 224 6.40 -34.38 -9.25
C ALA A 224 6.49 -34.02 -10.75
N SER A 225 5.94 -32.87 -11.15
CA SER A 225 6.04 -32.35 -12.52
C SER A 225 7.48 -32.12 -12.96
N SER A 226 8.31 -31.52 -12.08
CA SER A 226 9.72 -31.30 -12.37
C SER A 226 10.50 -32.60 -12.55
N ALA A 227 10.21 -33.63 -11.74
CA ALA A 227 10.83 -34.93 -11.85
C ALA A 227 10.43 -35.66 -13.14
N ALA A 228 9.15 -35.62 -13.50
CA ALA A 228 8.64 -36.20 -14.75
C ALA A 228 9.28 -35.56 -15.99
N ALA A 229 9.42 -34.23 -16.00
CA ALA A 229 10.09 -33.51 -17.08
C ALA A 229 11.57 -33.94 -17.24
N THR A 230 12.29 -34.18 -16.13
CA THR A 230 13.69 -34.66 -16.19
C THR A 230 13.82 -36.12 -16.62
N ALA A 231 12.81 -36.94 -16.35
CA ALA A 231 12.79 -38.35 -16.70
C ALA A 231 12.37 -38.60 -18.17
N GLY A 232 11.95 -37.55 -18.90
CA GLY A 232 11.52 -37.65 -20.30
C GLY A 232 10.25 -38.51 -20.50
N CYS A 233 9.48 -38.72 -19.43
CA CYS A 233 8.27 -39.56 -19.43
C CYS A 233 6.99 -38.74 -19.64
N VAL A 234 7.07 -37.64 -20.39
CA VAL A 234 5.90 -36.84 -20.77
C VAL A 234 5.35 -37.42 -22.06
N ASP A 235 4.34 -38.28 -21.96
CA ASP A 235 3.52 -38.67 -23.11
C ASP A 235 2.70 -37.44 -23.54
N ASP A 236 2.90 -36.96 -24.77
CA ASP A 236 2.18 -35.79 -25.36
C ASP A 236 0.65 -36.01 -25.46
N ASP A 237 0.20 -37.27 -25.39
CA ASP A 237 -1.21 -37.69 -25.55
C ASP A 237 -1.96 -37.94 -24.21
N ASP A 238 -1.28 -37.91 -23.05
CA ASP A 238 -1.93 -38.07 -21.75
C ASP A 238 -2.24 -36.70 -21.13
N VAL A 239 -3.53 -36.36 -21.01
CA VAL A 239 -3.99 -35.18 -20.26
C VAL A 239 -3.84 -35.51 -18.76
N GLY A 240 -2.59 -35.54 -18.31
CA GLY A 240 -2.24 -35.72 -16.91
C GLY A 240 -2.78 -34.56 -16.04
N PRO A 241 -2.67 -34.67 -14.71
CA PRO A 241 -3.06 -33.59 -13.82
C PRO A 241 -2.35 -32.28 -14.20
N VAL A 242 -3.11 -31.18 -14.16
CA VAL A 242 -2.64 -29.82 -14.43
C VAL A 242 -1.32 -29.55 -13.72
N GLN A 243 -0.29 -29.17 -14.50
CA GLN A 243 1.05 -28.96 -13.97
C GLN A 243 1.23 -27.51 -13.52
N PRO A 244 1.44 -27.25 -12.21
CA PRO A 244 1.58 -25.89 -11.74
C PRO A 244 2.88 -25.24 -12.25
N SER A 245 2.76 -24.01 -12.73
CA SER A 245 3.86 -23.13 -13.12
C SER A 245 4.49 -22.44 -11.90
N ALA A 246 3.71 -22.18 -10.84
CA ALA A 246 4.06 -21.44 -9.64
C ALA A 246 4.23 -19.93 -9.84
N HIS A 247 3.18 -19.27 -10.32
CA HIS A 247 3.03 -17.83 -10.44
C HIS A 247 2.96 -17.12 -9.09
N PHE A 248 3.53 -15.92 -9.05
CA PHE A 248 3.65 -15.15 -7.81
C PHE A 248 2.31 -14.73 -7.21
N ALA A 249 1.37 -14.22 -8.01
CA ALA A 249 0.14 -13.62 -7.49
C ALA A 249 -0.76 -14.61 -6.72
N PRO A 250 -1.15 -15.77 -7.28
CA PRO A 250 -1.97 -16.73 -6.54
C PRO A 250 -1.20 -17.34 -5.35
N LEU A 251 0.11 -17.62 -5.49
CA LEU A 251 0.91 -18.13 -4.38
C LEU A 251 1.04 -17.13 -3.23
N PHE A 252 1.24 -15.85 -3.51
CA PHE A 252 1.30 -14.81 -2.49
C PHE A 252 -0.05 -14.67 -1.77
N GLY A 253 -1.16 -14.79 -2.51
CA GLY A 253 -2.52 -14.84 -1.95
C GLY A 253 -2.70 -15.98 -0.96
N ALA A 254 -2.38 -17.21 -1.39
CA ALA A 254 -2.48 -18.40 -0.55
C ALA A 254 -1.56 -18.33 0.68
N VAL A 255 -0.31 -17.89 0.53
CA VAL A 255 0.62 -17.71 1.65
C VAL A 255 0.10 -16.68 2.65
N CYS A 256 -0.47 -15.56 2.18
CA CYS A 256 -1.07 -14.57 3.07
C CYS A 256 -2.31 -15.11 3.81
N ALA A 257 -3.12 -15.96 3.17
CA ALA A 257 -4.28 -16.60 3.81
C ALA A 257 -3.84 -17.53 4.92
N VAL A 258 -2.90 -18.44 4.64
CA VAL A 258 -2.32 -19.35 5.65
C VAL A 258 -1.62 -18.59 6.77
N ALA A 259 -1.09 -17.40 6.50
CA ALA A 259 -0.51 -16.51 7.50
C ALA A 259 -1.52 -15.73 8.34
N GLY A 260 -2.82 -15.94 8.12
CA GLY A 260 -3.90 -15.26 8.84
C GLY A 260 -4.01 -13.77 8.53
N LEU A 261 -3.41 -13.29 7.43
CA LEU A 261 -3.54 -11.88 7.04
C LEU A 261 -4.93 -11.63 6.46
N ALA A 262 -5.57 -10.53 6.86
CA ALA A 262 -6.82 -10.08 6.27
C ALA A 262 -6.63 -9.77 4.77
N ALA A 263 -7.56 -10.22 3.93
CA ALA A 263 -7.49 -10.10 2.47
C ALA A 263 -7.17 -8.67 1.99
N ARG A 264 -7.82 -7.66 2.59
CA ARG A 264 -7.61 -6.25 2.22
C ARG A 264 -6.20 -5.77 2.54
N GLN A 265 -5.69 -6.12 3.71
CA GLN A 265 -4.35 -5.75 4.14
C GLN A 265 -3.28 -6.46 3.28
N ALA A 266 -3.50 -7.73 2.97
CA ALA A 266 -2.60 -8.50 2.12
C ALA A 266 -2.59 -7.99 0.66
N ALA A 267 -3.75 -7.66 0.09
CA ALA A 267 -3.89 -7.03 -1.23
C ALA A 267 -3.15 -5.67 -1.31
N TYR A 268 -3.27 -4.85 -0.26
CA TYR A 268 -2.54 -3.59 -0.17
C TYR A 268 -1.02 -3.83 -0.14
N VAL A 269 -0.54 -4.81 0.64
CA VAL A 269 0.89 -5.18 0.69
C VAL A 269 1.39 -5.67 -0.67
N PHE A 270 0.60 -6.47 -1.38
CA PHE A 270 0.92 -6.96 -2.72
C PHE A 270 1.15 -5.80 -3.71
N LEU A 271 0.21 -4.86 -3.81
CA LEU A 271 0.35 -3.70 -4.70
C LEU A 271 1.43 -2.72 -4.25
N LEU A 272 1.57 -2.48 -2.94
CA LEU A 272 2.66 -1.64 -2.42
C LEU A 272 4.03 -2.30 -2.68
N GLY A 273 4.13 -3.62 -2.61
CA GLY A 273 5.31 -4.39 -2.96
C GLY A 273 5.73 -4.14 -4.41
N HIS A 274 4.76 -4.16 -5.34
CA HIS A 274 4.99 -3.80 -6.74
C HIS A 274 5.50 -2.35 -6.88
N ALA A 275 4.83 -1.38 -6.24
CA ALA A 275 5.27 0.02 -6.26
C ALA A 275 6.70 0.19 -5.72
N ARG A 276 7.04 -0.50 -4.62
CA ARG A 276 8.38 -0.50 -4.03
C ARG A 276 9.42 -1.07 -4.98
N ALA A 277 9.11 -2.18 -5.67
CA ALA A 277 10.01 -2.78 -6.65
C ALA A 277 10.31 -1.81 -7.81
N VAL A 278 9.27 -1.19 -8.40
CA VAL A 278 9.43 -0.21 -9.49
C VAL A 278 10.21 1.04 -9.02
N VAL A 279 9.89 1.58 -7.85
CA VAL A 279 10.60 2.74 -7.28
C VAL A 279 12.07 2.40 -6.97
N SER A 280 12.34 1.19 -6.47
CA SER A 280 13.70 0.70 -6.26
C SER A 280 14.48 0.57 -7.58
N ALA A 281 13.84 0.04 -8.62
CA ALA A 281 14.41 -0.01 -9.96
C ALA A 281 14.71 1.39 -10.51
N ALA A 282 13.82 2.38 -10.29
CA ALA A 282 14.05 3.76 -10.68
C ALA A 282 15.26 4.39 -9.98
N VAL A 283 15.49 4.08 -8.70
CA VAL A 283 16.70 4.54 -7.97
C VAL A 283 17.96 3.95 -8.58
N ARG A 284 17.96 2.65 -8.86
CA ARG A 284 19.11 1.95 -9.47
C ARG A 284 19.39 2.38 -10.91
N ALA A 285 18.35 2.75 -11.66
CA ALA A 285 18.47 3.33 -12.99
C ALA A 285 18.95 4.80 -12.96
N GLY A 286 19.15 5.38 -11.77
CA GLY A 286 19.60 6.77 -11.61
C GLY A 286 18.51 7.82 -11.85
N VAL A 287 17.24 7.41 -11.98
CA VAL A 287 16.11 8.33 -12.20
C VAL A 287 15.69 9.01 -10.90
N PHE A 288 15.69 8.27 -9.79
CA PHE A 288 15.35 8.78 -8.46
C PHE A 288 16.53 8.77 -7.49
N GLY A 289 16.58 9.78 -6.63
CA GLY A 289 17.37 9.72 -5.39
C GLY A 289 16.66 8.94 -4.27
N PRO A 290 17.38 8.43 -3.25
CA PRO A 290 16.79 7.63 -2.17
C PRO A 290 15.71 8.39 -1.38
N TYR A 291 15.88 9.68 -1.13
CA TYR A 291 14.86 10.51 -0.46
C TYR A 291 13.64 10.77 -1.35
N GLN A 292 13.82 10.89 -2.66
CA GLN A 292 12.71 11.04 -3.60
C GLN A 292 11.86 9.77 -3.64
N ALA A 293 12.52 8.60 -3.64
CA ALA A 293 11.85 7.30 -3.55
C ALA A 293 10.97 7.19 -2.30
N GLN A 294 11.52 7.51 -1.12
CA GLN A 294 10.74 7.50 0.13
C GLN A 294 9.59 8.51 0.11
N ARG A 295 9.79 9.70 -0.48
CA ARG A 295 8.73 10.70 -0.64
C ARG A 295 7.58 10.20 -1.53
N VAL A 296 7.90 9.48 -2.61
CA VAL A 296 6.87 8.86 -3.48
C VAL A 296 6.12 7.76 -2.73
N LEU A 297 6.82 6.88 -2.02
CA LEU A 297 6.21 5.77 -1.28
C LEU A 297 5.39 6.22 -0.07
N ALA A 298 5.76 7.33 0.58
CA ALA A 298 5.04 7.92 1.70
C ALA A 298 3.91 8.86 1.27
N ALA A 299 3.74 9.12 -0.03
CA ALA A 299 2.75 10.06 -0.52
C ALA A 299 1.32 9.55 -0.25
N HIS A 300 0.47 10.43 0.30
CA HIS A 300 -0.97 10.17 0.47
C HIS A 300 -1.63 9.74 -0.84
N GLY A 301 -1.29 10.39 -1.95
CA GLY A 301 -1.84 10.05 -3.26
C GLY A 301 -1.54 8.62 -3.71
N LEU A 302 -0.38 8.05 -3.35
CA LEU A 302 -0.07 6.65 -3.67
C LEU A 302 -0.92 5.70 -2.83
N ARG A 303 -1.03 5.96 -1.52
CA ARG A 303 -1.86 5.15 -0.61
C ARG A 303 -3.31 5.13 -1.08
N ASP A 304 -3.89 6.31 -1.29
CA ASP A 304 -5.29 6.45 -1.66
C ASP A 304 -5.56 5.82 -3.06
N TYR A 305 -4.56 5.85 -3.95
CA TYR A 305 -4.64 5.17 -5.25
C TYR A 305 -4.58 3.65 -5.12
N ILE A 306 -3.70 3.09 -4.29
CA ILE A 306 -3.67 1.64 -4.02
C ILE A 306 -4.99 1.19 -3.42
N ASP A 307 -5.54 1.94 -2.44
CA ASP A 307 -6.85 1.63 -1.85
C ASP A 307 -7.96 1.63 -2.91
N ALA A 308 -7.95 2.61 -3.84
CA ALA A 308 -8.90 2.65 -4.95
C ALA A 308 -8.76 1.46 -5.91
N LEU A 309 -7.53 0.99 -6.17
CA LEU A 309 -7.29 -0.20 -7.01
C LEU A 309 -7.77 -1.49 -6.32
N VAL A 310 -7.53 -1.63 -5.02
CA VAL A 310 -8.04 -2.75 -4.22
C VAL A 310 -9.57 -2.76 -4.22
N GLU A 311 -10.19 -1.59 -4.07
CA GLU A 311 -11.64 -1.45 -4.13
C GLU A 311 -12.19 -1.81 -5.53
N ARG A 312 -11.53 -1.33 -6.59
CA ARG A 312 -11.92 -1.58 -7.98
C ARG A 312 -11.95 -3.07 -8.30
N GLU A 313 -10.95 -3.83 -7.85
CA GLU A 313 -10.81 -5.25 -8.17
C GLU A 313 -11.38 -6.19 -7.09
N TRP A 314 -12.00 -5.64 -6.03
CA TRP A 314 -12.40 -6.43 -4.86
C TRP A 314 -13.32 -7.60 -5.19
N CYS A 315 -14.23 -7.38 -6.14
CA CYS A 315 -15.22 -8.36 -6.58
C CYS A 315 -14.97 -8.88 -8.01
N THR A 316 -13.82 -8.56 -8.62
CA THR A 316 -13.49 -9.04 -9.96
C THR A 316 -13.14 -10.54 -9.87
N PRO A 317 -13.84 -11.43 -10.59
CA PRO A 317 -13.48 -12.85 -10.65
C PRO A 317 -12.20 -13.04 -11.50
N SER A 318 -11.47 -14.14 -11.29
CA SER A 318 -10.21 -14.42 -12.00
C SER A 318 -10.38 -14.46 -13.53
N GLU A 319 -11.50 -15.01 -13.99
CA GLU A 319 -11.88 -15.09 -15.41
C GLU A 319 -12.05 -13.71 -16.09
N CYS A 320 -12.27 -12.64 -15.30
CA CYS A 320 -12.37 -11.27 -15.79
C CYS A 320 -11.06 -10.48 -15.62
N ALA A 321 -10.01 -11.10 -15.06
CA ALA A 321 -8.70 -10.48 -14.97
C ALA A 321 -8.13 -10.23 -16.37
N GLY A 322 -7.52 -9.07 -16.55
CA GLY A 322 -7.04 -8.69 -17.88
C GLY A 322 -6.21 -7.43 -17.90
N GLN A 323 -5.53 -7.22 -19.03
CA GLN A 323 -4.66 -6.07 -19.21
C GLN A 323 -5.49 -4.80 -19.49
N SER A 324 -5.50 -3.87 -18.53
CA SER A 324 -6.17 -2.57 -18.66
C SER A 324 -5.29 -1.51 -19.32
N VAL A 325 -3.98 -1.72 -19.33
CA VAL A 325 -2.97 -0.82 -19.90
C VAL A 325 -2.05 -1.61 -20.85
N PRO A 326 -2.46 -1.85 -22.12
CA PRO A 326 -1.69 -2.67 -23.08
C PRO A 326 -0.24 -2.21 -23.29
N LEU A 327 0.01 -0.92 -23.06
CA LEU A 327 1.35 -0.33 -23.15
C LEU A 327 2.33 -0.93 -22.12
N MET A 328 1.85 -1.38 -20.95
CA MET A 328 2.70 -2.01 -19.94
C MET A 328 3.25 -3.35 -20.44
N ASP A 329 2.41 -4.19 -21.06
CA ASP A 329 2.86 -5.44 -21.68
C ASP A 329 3.89 -5.21 -22.78
N LEU A 330 3.69 -4.16 -23.59
CA LEU A 330 4.67 -3.76 -24.60
C LEU A 330 6.01 -3.39 -23.96
N TRP A 331 6.03 -2.57 -22.90
CA TRP A 331 7.28 -2.22 -22.25
C TRP A 331 7.98 -3.41 -21.62
N ILE A 332 7.25 -4.27 -20.90
CA ILE A 332 7.83 -5.48 -20.31
C ILE A 332 8.38 -6.40 -21.41
N GLY A 333 7.63 -6.63 -22.49
CA GLY A 333 8.06 -7.50 -23.59
C GLY A 333 9.26 -6.96 -24.38
N ARG A 334 9.36 -5.64 -24.51
CA ARG A 334 10.50 -4.98 -25.18
C ARG A 334 11.81 -5.08 -24.40
N HIS A 335 11.79 -5.55 -23.16
CA HIS A 335 13.01 -5.77 -22.37
C HIS A 335 14.03 -6.68 -23.06
N GLU A 336 13.56 -7.68 -23.81
CA GLU A 336 14.43 -8.58 -24.58
C GLU A 336 15.13 -7.89 -25.76
N LEU A 337 14.70 -6.67 -26.13
CA LEU A 337 15.29 -5.89 -27.21
C LEU A 337 16.37 -4.91 -26.71
N LEU A 338 16.60 -4.86 -25.39
CA LEU A 338 17.64 -4.02 -24.82
C LEU A 338 19.04 -4.61 -25.08
N TYR A 339 19.92 -3.81 -25.66
CA TYR A 339 21.32 -4.20 -25.92
C TYR A 339 22.11 -4.42 -24.62
N SER A 340 21.90 -3.55 -23.62
CA SER A 340 22.47 -3.68 -22.28
C SER A 340 21.32 -3.71 -21.27
N ARG A 341 21.42 -4.62 -20.29
CA ARG A 341 20.37 -4.88 -19.30
C ARG A 341 20.97 -4.87 -17.90
N ILE A 342 20.37 -4.09 -17.00
CA ILE A 342 20.71 -4.12 -15.56
C ILE A 342 19.62 -4.83 -14.72
N PHE A 343 18.47 -5.13 -15.32
CA PHE A 343 17.40 -5.93 -14.73
C PHE A 343 17.09 -7.18 -15.58
N ASN A 344 16.42 -8.15 -14.98
CA ASN A 344 15.88 -9.35 -15.62
C ASN A 344 14.41 -9.16 -16.07
N SER A 345 13.95 -7.88 -16.07
CA SER A 345 12.59 -7.29 -16.25
C SER A 345 11.47 -7.77 -15.36
#